data_AF-A0A7S2QA12-F1
#
_entry.id   AF-A0A7S2QA12-F1
#
_cell.length_a   1.000
_cell.length_b   1.000
_cell.length_c   1.000
_cell.angle_alpha   90.00
_cell.angle_beta   90.00
_cell.angle_gamma   90.00
#
_symmetry.space_group_name_H-M   'P 1'
#
loop_
_entity.id
_entity.type
_entity.pdbx_description
1 polymer ?
#
loop_
_entity_poly.entity_id
_entity_poly.type
_entity_poly.pdbx_seq_one_letter_code
_entity_poly.pdbx_strand_id
1 'polypeptide(L)'
;VGLVTYCNYNDSRTSLTRWSRSNKMAYAERHGYKLFHFEEPFITQAHPWMNKLIAIKQILHEFDWVFWVDCDLFFMNPHRTVDAVIRSALAAYPEASLLIAEDGMMLNSGSFLLRNSAWGTAFLDATVDLLSAPMPHSFQHMPWHEQAPLMYLSLVPAVLDG
;
A
#
# COMPACT_ATOMS: atom_id res chain seq x y z
N VAL A 1 -0.16 4.39 -13.59
CA VAL A 1 0.04 3.98 -12.18
C VAL A 1 0.13 5.21 -11.30
N GLY A 2 -0.59 5.25 -10.18
CA GLY A 2 -0.41 6.27 -9.14
C GLY A 2 0.50 5.75 -8.03
N LEU A 3 1.53 6.49 -7.64
CA LEU A 3 2.38 6.15 -6.49
C LEU A 3 1.84 6.87 -5.25
N VAL A 4 1.73 6.16 -4.13
CA VAL A 4 1.25 6.73 -2.87
C VAL A 4 2.12 6.31 -1.70
N THR A 5 2.35 7.27 -0.81
CA THR A 5 3.07 7.07 0.45
C THR A 5 2.51 8.00 1.51
N TYR A 6 2.64 7.60 2.78
CA TYR A 6 2.38 8.43 3.94
C TYR A 6 3.62 8.46 4.84
N CYS A 7 4.10 9.66 5.13
CA CYS A 7 5.35 9.92 5.84
C CYS A 7 5.13 11.00 6.90
N ASN A 8 4.91 10.60 8.15
CA ASN A 8 4.79 11.52 9.27
C ASN A 8 5.85 11.20 10.33
N TYR A 9 7.11 11.50 10.00
CA TYR A 9 8.23 11.43 10.94
C TYR A 9 8.56 12.81 11.47
N ASN A 10 9.10 12.86 12.69
CA ASN A 10 9.57 14.12 13.26
C ASN A 10 10.86 14.58 12.55
N ASP A 11 10.73 15.59 11.69
CA ASP A 11 11.84 16.15 10.90
C ASP A 11 12.98 16.75 11.73
N SER A 12 12.74 17.10 13.01
CA SER A 12 13.82 17.50 13.92
C SER A 12 14.70 16.34 14.37
N ARG A 13 14.24 15.10 14.21
CA ARG A 13 14.94 13.87 14.63
C ARG A 13 15.51 13.08 13.47
N THR A 14 14.94 13.18 12.27
CA THR A 14 15.35 12.40 11.11
C THR A 14 15.05 13.15 9.82
N SER A 15 15.87 12.92 8.78
CA SER A 15 15.62 13.41 7.42
C SER A 15 14.84 12.43 6.55
N LEU A 16 14.26 11.38 7.15
CA LEU A 16 13.60 10.30 6.42
C LEU A 16 12.49 10.79 5.50
N THR A 17 11.58 11.64 5.99
CA THR A 17 10.51 12.26 5.21
C THR A 17 11.05 12.94 3.94
N ARG A 18 12.08 13.77 4.11
CA ARG A 18 12.73 14.50 3.01
C ARG A 18 13.39 13.55 2.00
N TRP A 19 14.12 12.54 2.47
CA TRP A 19 14.79 11.58 1.60
C TRP A 19 13.80 10.69 0.85
N SER A 20 12.77 10.21 1.55
CA SER A 20 11.65 9.46 0.96
C SER A 20 11.00 10.24 -0.17
N ARG A 21 10.59 11.48 0.10
CA ARG A 21 10.00 12.38 -0.90
C ARG A 21 10.91 12.55 -2.11
N SER A 22 12.17 12.91 -1.88
CA SER A 22 13.12 13.19 -2.96
C SER A 22 13.36 11.96 -3.85
N ASN A 23 13.51 10.78 -3.25
CA ASN A 23 13.71 9.53 -3.98
C ASN A 23 12.47 9.14 -4.81
N LYS A 24 11.29 9.13 -4.18
CA LYS A 24 10.03 8.74 -4.82
C LYS A 24 9.64 9.73 -5.92
N MET A 25 9.87 11.03 -5.72
CA MET A 25 9.61 12.08 -6.72
C MET A 25 10.50 11.90 -7.94
N ALA A 26 11.82 11.71 -7.76
CA ALA A 26 12.75 11.49 -8.87
C ALA A 26 12.42 10.23 -9.69
N TYR A 27 11.96 9.16 -9.02
CA TYR A 27 11.51 7.95 -9.70
C TYR A 27 10.19 8.17 -10.46
N ALA A 28 9.22 8.84 -9.83
CA ALA A 28 7.92 9.12 -10.44
C ALA A 28 8.05 10.02 -11.68
N GLU A 29 8.80 11.12 -11.59
CA GLU A 29 9.05 12.07 -12.68
C GLU A 29 9.72 11.38 -13.87
N ARG A 30 10.71 10.52 -13.61
CA ARG A 30 11.43 9.78 -14.65
C ARG A 30 10.51 8.92 -15.53
N HIS A 31 9.48 8.33 -14.92
CA HIS A 31 8.61 7.35 -15.57
C HIS A 31 7.20 7.90 -15.89
N GLY A 32 6.96 9.18 -15.62
CA GLY A 32 5.67 9.82 -15.86
C GLY A 32 4.56 9.35 -14.90
N TYR A 33 4.91 8.88 -13.69
CA TYR A 33 3.93 8.55 -12.66
C TYR A 33 3.54 9.79 -11.84
N LYS A 34 2.30 9.82 -11.35
CA LYS A 34 1.86 10.81 -10.36
C LYS A 34 2.17 10.30 -8.96
N LEU A 35 2.86 11.11 -8.16
CA LEU A 35 3.18 10.82 -6.76
C LEU A 35 2.22 11.56 -5.83
N PHE A 36 1.65 10.83 -4.87
CA PHE A 36 0.91 11.34 -3.73
C PHE A 36 1.71 11.06 -2.46
N HIS A 37 2.41 12.08 -1.96
CA HIS A 37 3.25 11.99 -0.77
C HIS A 37 2.58 12.74 0.38
N PHE A 38 1.78 12.02 1.17
CA PHE A 38 1.06 12.59 2.30
C PHE A 38 1.96 12.67 3.54
N GLU A 39 1.87 13.79 4.26
CA GLU A 39 2.64 14.00 5.49
C GLU A 39 1.75 14.32 6.69
N GLU A 40 0.54 14.81 6.43
CA GLU A 40 -0.48 14.99 7.45
C GLU A 40 -1.30 13.70 7.64
N PRO A 41 -1.62 13.33 8.89
CA PRO A 41 -2.46 12.17 9.15
C PRO A 41 -3.89 12.43 8.66
N PHE A 42 -4.48 11.45 8.00
CA PHE A 42 -5.91 11.43 7.67
C PHE A 42 -6.75 11.14 8.91
N ILE A 43 -6.23 10.29 9.81
CA ILE A 43 -6.88 9.94 11.07
C ILE A 43 -5.86 9.96 12.21
N THR A 44 -6.30 10.54 13.34
CA THR A 44 -5.51 10.70 14.57
C THR A 44 -6.07 9.93 15.76
N GLN A 45 -7.34 9.54 15.70
CA GLN A 45 -8.05 8.83 16.79
C GLN A 45 -7.97 7.30 16.67
N ALA A 46 -7.32 6.80 15.63
CA ALA A 46 -7.15 5.38 15.37
C ALA A 46 -5.68 5.06 15.09
N HIS A 47 -5.36 3.78 14.87
CA HIS A 47 -3.98 3.36 14.76
C HIS A 47 -3.30 4.03 13.53
N PRO A 48 -2.09 4.64 13.66
CA PRO A 48 -1.38 5.29 12.57
C PRO A 48 -1.28 4.50 11.26
N TRP A 49 -1.18 3.18 11.33
CA TRP A 49 -1.11 2.28 10.17
C TRP A 49 -2.33 2.33 9.27
N MET A 50 -3.50 2.73 9.78
CA MET A 50 -4.68 2.94 8.94
C MET A 50 -4.47 4.08 7.93
N ASN A 51 -3.58 5.04 8.20
CA ASN A 51 -3.29 6.11 7.23
C ASN A 51 -2.75 5.56 5.90
N LYS A 52 -2.09 4.40 5.89
CA LYS A 52 -1.72 3.67 4.66
C LYS A 52 -2.95 3.35 3.83
N LEU A 53 -3.92 2.65 4.43
CA LEU A 53 -5.12 2.20 3.76
C LEU A 53 -5.99 3.38 3.30
N ILE A 54 -6.15 4.40 4.16
CA ILE A 54 -6.90 5.60 3.82
C ILE A 54 -6.23 6.37 2.69
N ALA A 55 -4.90 6.53 2.69
CA ALA A 55 -4.16 7.18 1.62
C ALA A 55 -4.38 6.48 0.26
N ILE A 56 -4.39 5.15 0.24
CA ILE A 56 -4.67 4.37 -0.97
C ILE A 56 -6.13 4.59 -1.40
N LYS A 57 -7.10 4.53 -0.47
CA LYS A 57 -8.53 4.76 -0.77
C LYS A 57 -8.78 6.12 -1.42
N GLN A 58 -8.05 7.17 -1.01
CA GLN A 58 -8.20 8.51 -1.58
C GLN A 58 -7.94 8.55 -3.09
N ILE A 59 -7.04 7.70 -3.61
CA ILE A 59 -6.56 7.81 -4.99
C ILE A 59 -6.86 6.58 -5.85
N LEU A 60 -7.34 5.48 -5.27
CA LEU A 60 -7.53 4.21 -6.00
C LEU A 60 -8.37 4.40 -7.26
N HIS A 61 -9.43 5.17 -7.19
CA HIS A 61 -10.34 5.42 -8.30
C HIS A 61 -9.74 6.28 -9.43
N GLU A 62 -8.63 6.99 -9.20
CA GLU A 62 -7.96 7.85 -10.20
C GLU A 62 -7.02 7.07 -11.15
N PHE A 63 -6.68 5.82 -10.84
CA PHE A 63 -5.68 5.04 -11.58
C PHE A 63 -6.10 3.60 -11.79
N ASP A 64 -5.62 2.95 -12.87
CA ASP A 64 -5.82 1.50 -13.04
C ASP A 64 -5.10 0.68 -11.95
N TRP A 65 -3.96 1.19 -11.50
CA TRP A 65 -3.12 0.59 -10.46
C TRP A 65 -2.56 1.69 -9.56
N VAL A 66 -2.66 1.44 -8.26
CA VAL A 66 -2.01 2.23 -7.22
C VAL A 66 -0.87 1.43 -6.61
N PHE A 67 0.30 2.04 -6.54
CA PHE A 67 1.48 1.47 -5.89
C PHE A 67 1.68 2.12 -4.53
N TRP A 68 1.41 1.36 -3.47
CA TRP A 68 1.79 1.74 -2.13
C TRP A 68 3.28 1.50 -1.91
N VAL A 69 3.95 2.51 -1.34
CA VAL A 69 5.36 2.43 -0.96
C VAL A 69 5.52 3.06 0.42
N ASP A 70 5.93 2.29 1.42
CA ASP A 70 6.22 2.79 2.77
C ASP A 70 7.22 3.95 2.76
N CYS A 71 7.17 4.78 3.80
CA CYS A 71 8.02 5.95 3.88
C CYS A 71 9.52 5.60 3.84
N ASP A 72 9.91 4.50 4.48
CA ASP A 72 11.27 3.99 4.57
C ASP A 72 11.68 3.06 3.43
N LEU A 73 10.87 2.95 2.37
CA LEU A 73 11.22 2.23 1.14
C LEU A 73 11.71 3.17 0.04
N PHE A 74 12.79 2.75 -0.63
CA PHE A 74 13.49 3.56 -1.62
C PHE A 74 13.63 2.82 -2.96
N PHE A 75 13.44 3.55 -4.04
CA PHE A 75 13.77 3.09 -5.39
C PHE A 75 15.28 3.10 -5.59
N MET A 76 15.88 1.92 -5.64
CA MET A 76 17.33 1.74 -5.83
C MET A 76 17.71 1.45 -7.29
N ASN A 77 16.77 0.94 -8.09
CA ASN A 77 16.95 0.76 -9.53
C ASN A 77 16.03 1.74 -10.29
N PRO A 78 16.55 2.87 -10.78
CA PRO A 78 15.72 3.87 -11.46
C PRO A 78 15.29 3.46 -12.86
N HIS A 79 15.81 2.35 -13.42
CA HIS A 79 15.50 1.92 -14.79
C HIS A 79 14.38 0.87 -14.86
N ARG A 80 14.13 0.12 -13.78
CA ARG A 80 13.01 -0.83 -13.71
C ARG A 80 11.71 -0.05 -13.51
N THR A 81 10.74 -0.21 -14.39
CA THR A 81 9.43 0.46 -14.29
C THR A 81 8.41 -0.38 -13.53
N VAL A 82 7.44 0.29 -12.92
CA VAL A 82 6.30 -0.38 -12.27
C VAL A 82 5.44 -1.09 -13.33
N ASP A 83 5.27 -0.50 -14.52
CA ASP A 83 4.53 -1.14 -15.60
C ASP A 83 5.17 -2.46 -16.05
N ALA A 84 6.51 -2.57 -16.02
CA ALA A 84 7.18 -3.82 -16.34
C ALA A 84 6.89 -4.91 -15.31
N VAL A 85 6.78 -4.54 -14.02
CA VAL A 85 6.37 -5.48 -12.95
C VAL A 85 4.92 -5.92 -13.16
N ILE A 86 4.00 -4.98 -13.38
CA ILE A 86 2.58 -5.26 -13.63
C ILE A 86 2.43 -6.17 -14.86
N ARG A 87 3.02 -5.81 -16.01
CA ARG A 87 2.95 -6.62 -17.24
C ARG A 87 3.49 -8.02 -17.03
N SER A 88 4.60 -8.17 -16.31
CA SER A 88 5.18 -9.49 -16.02
C SER A 88 4.24 -10.34 -15.17
N ALA A 89 3.57 -9.75 -14.19
CA ALA A 89 2.62 -10.47 -13.35
C ALA A 89 1.36 -10.86 -14.13
N LEU A 90 0.78 -9.93 -14.89
CA LEU A 90 -0.43 -10.17 -15.68
C LEU A 90 -0.23 -11.16 -16.83
N ALA A 91 1.00 -11.34 -17.31
CA ALA A 91 1.31 -12.39 -18.27
C ALA A 91 1.09 -13.81 -17.70
N ALA A 92 1.29 -13.99 -16.39
CA ALA A 92 1.04 -15.26 -15.70
C ALA A 92 -0.35 -15.31 -15.05
N TYR A 93 -0.84 -14.17 -14.57
CA TYR A 93 -2.08 -14.03 -13.81
C TYR A 93 -2.92 -12.84 -14.30
N PRO A 94 -3.64 -12.97 -15.44
CA PRO A 94 -4.35 -11.85 -16.08
C PRO A 94 -5.40 -11.15 -15.20
N GLU A 95 -5.99 -11.91 -14.27
CA GLU A 95 -7.05 -11.44 -13.36
C GLU A 95 -6.51 -10.88 -12.04
N ALA A 96 -5.19 -10.80 -11.85
CA ALA A 96 -4.60 -10.32 -10.61
C ALA A 96 -5.07 -8.89 -10.31
N SER A 97 -5.55 -8.68 -9.08
CA SER A 97 -5.94 -7.37 -8.53
C SER A 97 -5.02 -6.90 -7.39
N LEU A 98 -4.13 -7.76 -6.91
CA LEU A 98 -3.12 -7.45 -5.89
C LEU A 98 -1.79 -8.08 -6.29
N LEU A 99 -0.72 -7.29 -6.32
CA LEU A 99 0.65 -7.78 -6.38
C LEU A 99 1.37 -7.30 -5.13
N ILE A 100 1.83 -8.22 -4.29
CA ILE A 100 2.42 -7.92 -2.99
C ILE A 100 3.79 -8.60 -2.88
N ALA A 101 4.73 -7.93 -2.21
CA ALA A 101 6.05 -8.49 -1.96
C ALA A 101 5.98 -9.62 -0.92
N GLU A 102 6.89 -10.58 -1.02
CA GLU A 102 7.18 -11.56 0.03
C GLU A 102 8.62 -11.33 0.48
N ASP A 103 8.83 -11.41 1.78
CA ASP A 103 10.14 -11.49 2.41
C ASP A 103 10.22 -12.78 3.25
N GLY A 104 11.38 -13.05 3.86
CA GLY A 104 11.57 -14.27 4.67
C GLY A 104 10.62 -14.43 5.86
N MET A 105 9.74 -13.46 6.12
CA MET A 105 8.69 -13.44 7.13
C MET A 105 7.27 -13.41 6.51
N MET A 106 7.09 -13.94 5.30
CA MET A 106 5.85 -13.95 4.51
C MET A 106 5.58 -12.62 3.77
N LEU A 107 4.32 -12.32 3.47
CA LEU A 107 3.97 -11.14 2.67
C LEU A 107 4.33 -9.85 3.41
N ASN A 108 4.94 -8.92 2.70
CA ASN A 108 5.33 -7.61 3.19
C ASN A 108 4.36 -6.55 2.67
N SER A 109 3.66 -5.87 3.57
CA SER A 109 2.70 -4.80 3.21
C SER A 109 3.36 -3.43 3.02
N GLY A 110 4.69 -3.36 3.04
CA GLY A 110 5.43 -2.13 2.82
C GLY A 110 5.46 -1.70 1.36
N SER A 111 5.42 -2.66 0.43
CA SER A 111 5.26 -2.37 -1.00
C SER A 111 4.27 -3.33 -1.66
N PHE A 112 3.18 -2.79 -2.18
CA PHE A 112 2.22 -3.58 -2.95
C PHE A 112 1.46 -2.72 -3.96
N LEU A 113 1.05 -3.37 -5.05
CA LEU A 113 0.24 -2.82 -6.12
C LEU A 113 -1.20 -3.31 -5.96
N LEU A 114 -2.14 -2.38 -5.88
CA LEU A 114 -3.56 -2.67 -5.84
C LEU A 114 -4.21 -2.14 -7.13
N ARG A 115 -4.97 -3.00 -7.80
CA ARG A 115 -5.72 -2.65 -9.00
C ARG A 115 -7.01 -1.94 -8.60
N ASN A 116 -7.39 -0.92 -9.36
CA ASN A 116 -8.72 -0.34 -9.29
C ASN A 116 -9.72 -1.30 -9.95
N SER A 117 -10.23 -2.23 -9.14
CA SER A 117 -11.24 -3.21 -9.51
C SER A 117 -12.26 -3.35 -8.37
N ALA A 118 -13.39 -4.00 -8.63
CA ALA A 118 -14.36 -4.33 -7.59
C ALA A 118 -13.70 -5.14 -6.47
N TRP A 119 -12.87 -6.13 -6.82
CA TRP A 119 -12.11 -6.92 -5.85
C TRP A 119 -11.11 -6.06 -5.08
N GLY A 120 -10.33 -5.19 -5.74
CA GLY A 120 -9.34 -4.34 -5.07
C GLY A 120 -9.98 -3.36 -4.08
N THR A 121 -11.15 -2.83 -4.43
CA THR A 121 -11.95 -1.98 -3.54
C THR A 121 -12.47 -2.77 -2.33
N ALA A 122 -13.08 -3.93 -2.57
CA ALA A 122 -13.60 -4.80 -1.51
C ALA A 122 -12.49 -5.28 -0.56
N PHE A 123 -11.32 -5.64 -1.10
CA PHE A 123 -10.14 -6.01 -0.32
C PHE A 123 -9.70 -4.89 0.62
N LEU A 124 -9.62 -3.66 0.11
CA LEU A 124 -9.21 -2.50 0.89
C LEU A 124 -10.23 -2.13 1.97
N ASP A 125 -11.52 -2.21 1.65
CA ASP A 125 -12.63 -2.00 2.59
C ASP A 125 -12.62 -3.05 3.70
N ALA A 126 -12.55 -4.34 3.34
CA ALA A 126 -12.48 -5.43 4.31
C ALA A 126 -11.25 -5.33 5.22
N THR A 127 -10.11 -4.85 4.70
CA THR A 127 -8.90 -4.62 5.52
C THR A 127 -9.15 -3.53 6.56
N VAL A 128 -9.78 -2.42 6.16
CA VAL A 128 -10.15 -1.33 7.08
C VAL A 128 -11.16 -1.81 8.13
N ASP A 129 -12.14 -2.61 7.73
CA ASP A 129 -13.16 -3.16 8.62
C ASP A 129 -12.55 -4.11 9.66
N LEU A 130 -11.65 -5.01 9.26
CA LEU A 130 -10.96 -5.92 10.18
C LEU A 130 -10.06 -5.18 11.19
N LEU A 131 -9.43 -4.08 10.78
CA LEU A 131 -8.66 -3.24 11.68
C LEU A 131 -9.55 -2.44 12.64
N SER A 132 -10.76 -2.08 12.21
CA SER A 132 -11.69 -1.25 12.99
C SER A 132 -12.72 -2.08 13.78
N ALA A 133 -12.72 -3.41 13.60
CA ALA A 133 -13.66 -4.30 14.26
C ALA A 133 -13.51 -4.28 15.79
N PRO A 134 -14.58 -4.52 16.56
CA PRO A 134 -14.49 -4.66 18.00
C PRO A 134 -13.79 -5.97 18.39
N MET A 135 -13.25 -6.02 19.60
CA MET A 135 -12.73 -7.26 20.19
C MET A 135 -13.85 -8.33 20.28
N PRO A 136 -13.54 -9.62 20.06
CA PRO A 136 -12.22 -10.21 19.83
C PRO A 136 -11.81 -10.29 18.34
N HIS A 137 -12.59 -9.73 17.42
CA HIS A 137 -12.40 -9.87 15.97
C HIS A 137 -11.44 -8.83 15.38
N SER A 138 -11.03 -7.86 16.18
CA SER A 138 -10.12 -6.79 15.78
C SER A 138 -8.71 -7.28 15.48
N PHE A 139 -8.16 -6.84 14.35
CA PHE A 139 -6.73 -6.97 14.06
C PHE A 139 -5.89 -5.82 14.61
N GLN A 140 -6.50 -4.83 15.28
CA GLN A 140 -5.79 -3.63 15.77
C GLN A 140 -4.62 -3.94 16.72
N HIS A 141 -4.73 -5.03 17.48
CA HIS A 141 -3.73 -5.46 18.46
C HIS A 141 -2.92 -6.68 18.01
N MET A 142 -3.09 -7.11 16.76
CA MET A 142 -2.30 -8.22 16.22
C MET A 142 -0.85 -7.76 15.98
N PRO A 143 0.15 -8.63 16.24
CA PRO A 143 1.49 -8.43 15.73
C PRO A 143 1.43 -8.19 14.22
N TRP A 144 2.33 -7.35 13.70
CA TRP A 144 2.37 -7.00 12.26
C TRP A 144 1.16 -6.19 11.77
N HIS A 145 0.26 -5.75 12.65
CA HIS A 145 -0.51 -4.54 12.42
C HIS A 145 -1.44 -4.65 11.20
N GLU A 146 -1.43 -3.70 10.26
CA GLU A 146 -2.19 -3.75 9.02
C GLU A 146 -1.69 -4.84 8.05
N GLN A 147 -0.44 -5.30 8.18
CA GLN A 147 0.04 -6.45 7.39
C GLN A 147 -0.74 -7.72 7.73
N ALA A 148 -1.12 -7.92 9.00
CA ALA A 148 -1.84 -9.12 9.42
C ALA A 148 -3.21 -9.33 8.73
N PRO A 149 -4.14 -8.35 8.71
CA PRO A 149 -5.40 -8.50 7.99
C PRO A 149 -5.20 -8.54 6.47
N LEU A 150 -4.22 -7.80 5.92
CA LEU A 150 -3.85 -7.90 4.50
C LEU A 150 -3.42 -9.33 4.14
N MET A 151 -2.57 -9.95 4.96
CA MET A 151 -2.15 -11.35 4.79
C MET A 151 -3.33 -12.32 4.90
N TYR A 152 -4.17 -12.15 5.92
CA TYR A 152 -5.34 -12.99 6.14
C TYR A 152 -6.27 -12.99 4.91
N LEU A 153 -6.61 -11.80 4.40
CA LEU A 153 -7.47 -11.65 3.22
C LEU A 153 -6.80 -12.14 1.94
N SER A 154 -5.47 -12.01 1.82
CA SER A 154 -4.72 -12.49 0.65
C SER A 154 -4.63 -14.02 0.59
N LEU A 155 -4.61 -14.69 1.74
CA LEU A 155 -4.52 -16.16 1.84
C LEU A 155 -5.88 -16.84 1.88
N VAL A 156 -6.95 -16.12 2.24
CA VAL A 156 -8.32 -16.63 2.29
C VAL A 156 -9.26 -15.74 1.47
N PRO A 157 -9.05 -15.64 0.13
CA PRO A 157 -9.79 -14.70 -0.72
C PRO A 157 -11.28 -14.98 -0.80
N ALA A 158 -11.73 -16.21 -0.49
CA ALA A 158 -13.15 -16.58 -0.43
C ALA A 158 -13.97 -15.72 0.55
N VAL A 159 -13.32 -15.03 1.50
CA VAL A 159 -13.98 -14.06 2.40
C VAL A 159 -14.54 -12.85 1.63
N LEU A 160 -14.03 -12.58 0.42
CA LEU A 160 -14.43 -11.47 -0.43
C LEU A 160 -15.49 -11.84 -1.48
N ASP A 161 -15.87 -13.11 -1.59
CA ASP A 161 -16.84 -13.62 -2.58
C ASP A 161 -18.32 -13.52 -2.10
N GLY A 162 -18.59 -12.67 -1.09
CA GLY A 162 -19.90 -12.47 -0.47
C GLY A 162 -20.85 -11.55 -1.22
#